data_AF-A0A1E3NJ87-F1
#
_entry.id   AF-A0A1E3NJ87-F1
#
_cell.length_a   1.000
_cell.length_b   1.000
_cell.length_c   1.000
_cell.angle_alpha   90.00
_cell.angle_beta   90.00
_cell.angle_gamma   90.00
#
_symmetry.space_group_name_H-M   'P 1'
#
loop_
_entity.id
_entity.type
_entity.pdbx_description
1 polymer ?
#
loop_
_entity_poly.entity_id
_entity_poly.type
_entity_poly.pdbx_seq_one_letter_code
_entity_poly.pdbx_strand_id
1 'polypeptide(L)'
;MQPINFQTEAAEAIERQTREELGIPDETFTNSLGVAAPVNKRRSSIIEYKHELQKKINLGNDDCYKVERALADVEVNNDYASFASAVIEINQNIRLMAQDLNRRLDRMDGRLDRMDGRLDRMEGRLDRMEVGLEKITPLMLYVRVSENFRRRDSGLTQIPVPFIVGEGPQNTDLPIIESVKDIESLSKPQVKRYLTGYAVDHDANAVRKELKAILRDTLGYSTAADLRFSFT
;
A
#
# COMPACT_ATOMS: atom_id res chain seq x y z
N MET A 1 -7.33 -122.66 -19.92
CA MET A 1 -6.11 -122.23 -19.20
C MET A 1 -6.31 -120.77 -18.78
N GLN A 2 -5.89 -120.44 -17.57
CA GLN A 2 -6.38 -119.30 -16.79
C GLN A 2 -6.18 -117.93 -17.47
N PRO A 3 -7.14 -116.99 -17.33
CA PRO A 3 -7.01 -115.65 -17.89
C PRO A 3 -5.92 -114.90 -17.13
N ILE A 4 -4.84 -114.53 -17.83
CA ILE A 4 -3.80 -113.65 -17.31
C ILE A 4 -4.47 -112.28 -17.08
N ASN A 5 -4.67 -111.95 -15.81
CA ASN A 5 -5.31 -110.71 -15.40
C ASN A 5 -4.30 -109.56 -15.49
N PHE A 6 -4.11 -109.04 -16.71
CA PHE A 6 -3.19 -107.92 -16.99
C PHE A 6 -3.49 -106.66 -16.15
N GLN A 7 -4.69 -106.52 -15.58
CA GLN A 7 -5.02 -105.41 -14.68
C GLN A 7 -4.39 -105.56 -13.29
N THR A 8 -4.15 -106.79 -12.81
CA THR A 8 -3.60 -107.03 -11.46
C THR A 8 -2.07 -106.92 -11.44
N GLU A 9 -1.38 -107.42 -12.46
CA GLU A 9 0.08 -107.26 -12.59
C GLU A 9 0.49 -105.82 -12.85
N ALA A 10 -0.30 -105.06 -13.64
CA ALA A 10 -0.06 -103.64 -13.84
C ALA A 10 -0.27 -102.83 -12.55
N ALA A 11 -1.33 -103.14 -11.79
CA ALA A 11 -1.60 -102.49 -10.51
C ALA A 11 -0.51 -102.80 -9.47
N GLU A 12 -0.05 -104.04 -9.35
CA GLU A 12 1.06 -104.40 -8.46
C GLU A 12 2.41 -103.81 -8.90
N ALA A 13 2.67 -103.69 -10.21
CA ALA A 13 3.88 -103.05 -10.73
C ALA A 13 3.90 -101.54 -10.42
N ILE A 14 2.75 -100.86 -10.54
CA ILE A 14 2.57 -99.46 -10.15
C ILE A 14 2.70 -99.29 -8.63
N GLU A 15 2.17 -100.23 -7.85
CA GLU A 15 2.27 -100.21 -6.38
C GLU A 15 3.70 -100.50 -5.87
N ARG A 16 4.48 -101.32 -6.59
CA ARG A 16 5.92 -101.51 -6.32
C ARG A 16 6.74 -100.27 -6.68
N GLN A 17 6.45 -99.64 -7.82
CA GLN A 17 7.12 -98.39 -8.27
C GLN A 17 6.86 -97.19 -7.34
N THR A 18 5.78 -97.24 -6.55
CA THR A 18 5.41 -96.17 -5.61
C THR A 18 5.94 -96.42 -4.19
N ARG A 19 6.32 -97.66 -3.85
CA ARG A 19 6.96 -98.02 -2.56
C ARG A 19 8.48 -97.98 -2.59
N GLU A 20 9.09 -97.97 -3.78
CA GLU A 20 10.53 -97.83 -3.98
C GLU A 20 11.03 -96.46 -3.48
N GLU A 21 12.07 -96.48 -2.65
CA GLU A 21 12.74 -95.26 -2.20
C GLU A 21 13.62 -94.72 -3.32
N LEU A 22 13.35 -93.48 -3.74
CA LEU A 22 14.10 -92.82 -4.78
C LEU A 22 15.42 -92.29 -4.21
N GLY A 23 16.53 -92.55 -4.90
CA GLY A 23 17.88 -92.12 -4.52
C GLY A 23 18.14 -90.62 -4.71
N ILE A 24 17.24 -89.76 -4.21
CA ILE A 24 17.34 -88.31 -4.30
C ILE A 24 18.18 -87.78 -3.11
N PRO A 25 19.20 -86.93 -3.35
CA PRO A 25 19.99 -86.31 -2.28
C PRO A 25 19.12 -85.44 -1.35
N ASP A 26 19.40 -85.47 -0.04
CA ASP A 26 18.61 -84.71 0.96
C ASP A 26 18.69 -83.20 0.79
N GLU A 27 19.78 -82.69 0.21
CA GLU A 27 19.97 -81.28 -0.14
C GLU A 27 18.84 -80.76 -1.04
N THR A 28 18.26 -81.63 -1.88
CA THR A 28 17.15 -81.29 -2.80
C THR A 28 15.87 -80.89 -2.07
N PHE A 29 15.72 -81.28 -0.80
CA PHE A 29 14.55 -80.97 0.02
C PHE A 29 14.75 -79.77 0.94
N THR A 30 15.84 -79.02 0.76
CA THR A 30 16.07 -77.74 1.42
C THR A 30 15.44 -76.60 0.60
N ASN A 31 14.71 -75.70 1.26
CA ASN A 31 14.11 -74.53 0.61
C ASN A 31 14.05 -73.35 1.58
N SER A 32 14.04 -72.14 1.02
CA SER A 32 13.87 -70.88 1.76
C SER A 32 12.41 -70.54 2.06
N LEU A 33 11.45 -71.33 1.57
CA LEU A 33 10.00 -71.12 1.69
C LEU A 33 9.40 -71.74 2.96
N GLY A 34 10.22 -72.40 3.79
CA GLY A 34 9.82 -73.04 5.03
C GLY A 34 8.93 -74.28 4.83
N VAL A 35 8.90 -74.88 3.64
CA VAL A 35 8.18 -76.15 3.39
C VAL A 35 9.00 -77.29 3.97
N ALA A 36 8.41 -78.07 4.87
CA ALA A 36 9.10 -79.18 5.52
C ALA A 36 9.50 -80.26 4.50
N ALA A 37 10.69 -80.87 4.69
CA ALA A 37 11.15 -81.99 3.87
C ALA A 37 10.16 -83.16 3.91
N PRO A 38 10.05 -83.96 2.84
CA PRO A 38 9.13 -85.09 2.80
C PRO A 38 9.50 -86.13 3.87
N VAL A 39 8.48 -86.76 4.46
CA VAL A 39 8.65 -87.73 5.56
C VAL A 39 9.45 -88.98 5.13
N ASN A 40 9.40 -89.33 3.84
CA ASN A 40 10.19 -90.39 3.23
C ASN A 40 10.49 -90.04 1.75
N LYS A 41 11.43 -90.77 1.13
CA LYS A 41 11.83 -90.54 -0.28
C LYS A 41 11.00 -91.35 -1.28
N ARG A 42 9.73 -91.64 -0.97
CA ARG A 42 8.82 -92.29 -1.92
C ARG A 42 8.26 -91.28 -2.89
N ARG A 43 7.92 -91.76 -4.09
CA ARG A 43 7.41 -90.94 -5.19
C ARG A 43 6.20 -90.07 -4.80
N SER A 44 5.27 -90.59 -4.01
CA SER A 44 4.06 -89.85 -3.57
C SER A 44 4.42 -88.67 -2.66
N SER A 45 5.25 -88.90 -1.63
CA SER A 45 5.65 -87.86 -0.68
C SER A 45 6.51 -86.77 -1.34
N ILE A 46 7.30 -87.12 -2.35
CA ILE A 46 8.05 -86.13 -3.14
C ILE A 46 7.12 -85.29 -4.03
N ILE A 47 6.09 -85.88 -4.62
CA ILE A 47 5.08 -85.15 -5.41
C ILE A 47 4.29 -84.19 -4.52
N GLU A 48 3.90 -84.61 -3.32
CA GLU A 48 3.22 -83.76 -2.33
C GLU A 48 4.12 -82.59 -1.90
N TYR A 49 5.39 -82.85 -1.59
CA TYR A 49 6.37 -81.82 -1.28
C TYR A 49 6.51 -80.79 -2.41
N LYS A 50 6.64 -81.26 -3.66
CA LYS A 50 6.66 -80.39 -4.85
C LYS A 50 5.39 -79.55 -4.96
N HIS A 51 4.23 -80.14 -4.70
CA HIS A 51 2.95 -79.45 -4.78
C HIS A 51 2.83 -78.35 -3.70
N GLU A 52 3.27 -78.61 -2.47
CA GLU A 52 3.29 -77.60 -1.40
C GLU A 52 4.30 -76.47 -1.68
N LEU A 53 5.47 -76.77 -2.23
CA LEU A 53 6.40 -75.74 -2.73
C LEU A 53 5.74 -74.86 -3.79
N GLN A 54 5.09 -75.48 -4.78
CA GLN A 54 4.41 -74.74 -5.85
C GLN A 54 3.29 -73.84 -5.31
N LYS A 55 2.53 -74.32 -4.33
CA LYS A 55 1.47 -73.55 -3.66
C LYS A 55 2.02 -72.32 -2.94
N LYS A 56 3.14 -72.47 -2.21
CA LYS A 56 3.82 -71.35 -1.53
C LYS A 56 4.37 -70.32 -2.52
N ILE A 57 4.95 -70.77 -3.63
CA ILE A 57 5.42 -69.88 -4.71
C ILE A 57 4.25 -69.08 -5.29
N ASN A 58 3.14 -69.74 -5.61
CA ASN A 58 1.97 -69.06 -6.17
C ASN A 58 1.39 -68.03 -5.19
N LEU A 59 1.32 -68.36 -3.90
CA LEU A 59 0.86 -67.42 -2.88
C LEU A 59 1.79 -66.19 -2.78
N GLY A 60 3.11 -66.41 -2.83
CA GLY A 60 4.08 -65.31 -2.85
C GLY A 60 3.95 -64.42 -4.08
N ASN A 61 3.69 -65.02 -5.25
CA ASN A 61 3.44 -64.27 -6.48
C ASN A 61 2.15 -63.43 -6.39
N ASP A 62 1.08 -63.99 -5.82
CA ASP A 62 -0.18 -63.27 -5.60
C ASP A 62 0.00 -62.09 -4.64
N ASP A 63 0.78 -62.26 -3.58
CA ASP A 63 1.08 -61.18 -2.64
C ASP A 63 1.97 -60.09 -3.28
N CYS A 64 2.94 -60.47 -4.10
CA CYS A 64 3.74 -59.53 -4.88
C CYS A 64 2.85 -58.71 -5.82
N TYR A 65 1.93 -59.36 -6.54
CA TYR A 65 1.00 -58.70 -7.43
C TYR A 65 0.08 -57.70 -6.71
N LYS A 66 -0.39 -58.01 -5.49
CA LYS A 66 -1.19 -57.06 -4.69
C LYS A 66 -0.38 -55.80 -4.34
N VAL A 67 0.90 -55.96 -4.00
CA VAL A 67 1.79 -54.84 -3.69
C VAL A 67 2.05 -53.99 -4.93
N GLU A 68 2.37 -54.62 -6.06
CA GLU A 68 2.57 -53.92 -7.34
C GLU A 68 1.34 -53.11 -7.75
N ARG A 69 0.15 -53.69 -7.59
CA ARG A 69 -1.11 -52.99 -7.88
C ARG A 69 -1.34 -51.80 -6.94
N ALA A 70 -1.09 -51.97 -5.65
CA ALA A 70 -1.21 -50.87 -4.68
C ALA A 70 -0.20 -49.74 -4.96
N LEU A 71 1.03 -50.07 -5.39
CA LEU A 71 2.02 -49.09 -5.80
C LEU A 71 1.57 -48.30 -7.04
N ALA A 72 1.03 -49.00 -8.05
CA ALA A 72 0.50 -48.34 -9.25
C ALA A 72 -0.65 -47.36 -8.91
N ASP A 73 -1.53 -47.72 -7.97
CA ASP A 73 -2.62 -46.83 -7.52
C ASP A 73 -2.08 -45.59 -6.77
N VAL A 74 -0.99 -45.70 -6.01
CA VAL A 74 -0.33 -44.56 -5.32
C VAL A 74 0.36 -43.63 -6.33
N GLU A 75 0.98 -44.16 -7.38
CA GLU A 75 1.62 -43.35 -8.44
C GLU A 75 0.61 -42.50 -9.21
N VAL A 76 -0.61 -43.01 -9.44
CA VAL A 76 -1.69 -42.24 -10.07
C VAL A 76 -2.21 -41.11 -9.16
N ASN A 77 -2.11 -41.27 -7.84
CA ASN A 77 -2.59 -40.26 -6.87
C ASN A 77 -1.65 -39.06 -6.69
N ASN A 78 -0.41 -39.14 -7.17
CA ASN A 78 0.58 -38.06 -7.09
C ASN A 78 0.67 -37.28 -8.43
N ASP A 79 -0.38 -36.53 -8.76
CA ASP A 79 -0.41 -35.68 -9.96
C ASP A 79 0.40 -34.37 -9.76
N TYR A 80 1.71 -34.52 -9.60
CA TYR A 80 2.66 -33.41 -9.51
C TYR A 80 2.59 -32.47 -10.74
N ALA A 81 2.19 -32.99 -11.90
CA ALA A 81 2.07 -32.22 -13.13
C ALA A 81 0.90 -31.21 -13.06
N SER A 82 -0.25 -31.63 -12.53
CA SER A 82 -1.40 -30.75 -12.30
C SER A 82 -1.09 -29.67 -11.25
N PHE A 83 -0.46 -30.05 -10.13
CA PHE A 83 -0.03 -29.08 -9.12
C PHE A 83 0.98 -28.07 -9.68
N ALA A 84 2.00 -28.53 -10.42
CA ALA A 84 2.98 -27.66 -11.06
C ALA A 84 2.32 -26.69 -12.05
N SER A 85 1.34 -27.16 -12.83
CA SER A 85 0.59 -26.32 -13.77
C SER A 85 -0.21 -25.23 -13.06
N ALA A 86 -0.91 -25.58 -11.98
CA ALA A 86 -1.65 -24.61 -11.16
C ALA A 86 -0.72 -23.53 -10.56
N VAL A 87 0.46 -23.92 -10.06
CA VAL A 87 1.45 -22.97 -9.53
C VAL A 87 1.99 -22.05 -10.62
N ILE A 88 2.22 -22.56 -11.82
CA ILE A 88 2.66 -21.74 -12.97
C ILE A 88 1.58 -20.71 -13.32
N GLU A 89 0.31 -21.11 -13.38
CA GLU A 89 -0.81 -20.22 -13.68
C GLU A 89 -0.97 -19.12 -12.63
N ILE A 90 -0.92 -19.48 -11.34
CA ILE A 90 -0.95 -18.50 -10.24
C ILE A 90 0.19 -17.48 -10.38
N ASN A 91 1.41 -17.95 -10.68
CA ASN A 91 2.55 -17.05 -10.88
C ASN A 91 2.38 -16.12 -12.09
N GLN A 92 1.78 -16.62 -13.18
CA GLN A 92 1.45 -15.78 -14.34
C GLN A 92 0.42 -14.71 -13.99
N ASN A 93 -0.64 -15.09 -13.27
CA ASN A 93 -1.68 -14.17 -12.83
C ASN A 93 -1.12 -13.09 -11.89
N ILE A 94 -0.27 -13.47 -10.93
CA ILE A 94 0.41 -12.52 -10.03
C ILE A 94 1.27 -11.53 -10.83
N ARG A 95 2.03 -12.00 -11.83
CA ARG A 95 2.82 -11.12 -12.69
C ARG A 95 1.96 -10.13 -13.46
N LEU A 96 0.82 -10.59 -14.00
CA LEU A 96 -0.11 -9.70 -14.71
C LEU A 96 -0.73 -8.65 -13.79
N MET A 97 -1.13 -9.04 -12.57
CA MET A 97 -1.63 -8.09 -11.56
C MET A 97 -0.55 -7.07 -11.17
N ALA A 98 0.69 -7.51 -10.97
CA ALA A 98 1.81 -6.61 -10.65
C ALA A 98 2.09 -5.61 -11.79
N GLN A 99 2.00 -6.05 -13.06
CA GLN A 99 2.14 -5.14 -14.20
C GLN A 99 1.00 -4.11 -14.28
N ASP A 100 -0.24 -4.52 -14.01
CA ASP A 100 -1.37 -3.57 -13.97
C ASP A 100 -1.20 -2.54 -12.84
N LEU A 101 -0.78 -2.99 -11.65
CA LEU A 101 -0.47 -2.11 -10.53
C LEU A 101 0.62 -1.10 -10.89
N ASN A 102 1.73 -1.53 -11.50
CA ASN A 102 2.78 -0.61 -11.95
C ASN A 102 2.24 0.44 -12.94
N ARG A 103 1.44 0.04 -13.94
CA ARG A 103 0.82 0.99 -14.88
C ARG A 103 -0.13 1.98 -14.19
N ARG A 104 -0.78 1.58 -13.09
CA ARG A 104 -1.62 2.47 -12.30
C ARG A 104 -0.78 3.44 -11.48
N LEU A 105 0.34 2.99 -10.91
CA LEU A 105 1.30 3.83 -10.20
C LEU A 105 1.96 4.85 -11.13
N ASP A 106 2.43 4.45 -12.31
CA ASP A 106 3.00 5.38 -13.30
C ASP A 106 1.99 6.48 -13.71
N ARG A 107 0.71 6.11 -13.83
CA ARG A 107 -0.36 7.08 -14.10
C ARG A 107 -0.62 8.02 -12.92
N MET A 108 -0.44 7.56 -11.69
CA MET A 108 -0.53 8.38 -10.50
C MET A 108 0.65 9.36 -10.42
N ASP A 109 1.87 8.89 -10.65
CA ASP A 109 3.08 9.74 -10.65
C ASP A 109 2.93 10.87 -11.67
N GLY A 110 2.54 10.54 -12.92
CA GLY A 110 2.29 11.57 -13.92
C GLY A 110 1.15 12.54 -13.57
N ARG A 111 0.18 12.14 -12.72
CA ARG A 111 -0.85 13.07 -12.20
C ARG A 111 -0.28 13.99 -11.11
N LEU A 112 0.59 13.47 -10.25
CA LEU A 112 1.27 14.23 -9.21
C LEU A 112 2.20 15.28 -9.82
N ASP A 113 3.03 14.91 -10.81
CA ASP A 113 3.89 15.87 -11.53
C ASP A 113 3.08 17.02 -12.15
N ARG A 114 1.89 16.72 -12.69
CA ARG A 114 0.98 17.74 -13.22
C ARG A 114 0.38 18.62 -12.14
N MET A 115 0.16 18.09 -10.94
CA MET A 115 -0.31 18.88 -9.79
C MET A 115 0.79 19.82 -9.30
N ASP A 116 2.02 19.33 -9.16
CA ASP A 116 3.18 20.15 -8.75
C ASP A 116 3.39 21.31 -9.72
N GLY A 117 3.42 21.04 -11.03
CA GLY A 117 3.53 22.11 -12.01
C GLY A 117 2.35 23.10 -12.02
N ARG A 118 1.15 22.71 -11.54
CA ARG A 118 0.03 23.64 -11.35
C ARG A 118 0.23 24.50 -10.10
N LEU A 119 0.79 23.93 -9.02
CA LEU A 119 1.09 24.64 -7.78
C LEU A 119 2.18 25.69 -8.01
N ASP A 120 3.26 25.35 -8.71
CA ASP A 120 4.32 26.31 -9.06
C ASP A 120 3.78 27.51 -9.85
N ARG A 121 2.86 27.25 -10.78
CA ARG A 121 2.19 28.32 -11.54
C ARG A 121 1.26 29.16 -10.68
N MET A 122 0.64 28.57 -9.65
CA MET A 122 -0.19 29.31 -8.70
C MET A 122 0.67 30.18 -7.78
N GLU A 123 1.78 29.66 -7.27
CA GLU A 123 2.75 30.41 -6.47
C GLU A 123 3.27 31.62 -7.24
N GLY A 124 3.78 31.43 -8.46
CA GLY A 124 4.23 32.56 -9.27
C GLY A 124 3.11 33.56 -9.65
N ARG A 125 1.83 33.16 -9.66
CA ARG A 125 0.71 34.09 -9.81
C ARG A 125 0.46 34.88 -8.53
N LEU A 126 0.57 34.24 -7.36
CA LEU A 126 0.42 34.89 -6.07
C LEU A 126 1.53 35.92 -5.85
N ASP A 127 2.79 35.59 -6.17
CA ASP A 127 3.91 36.55 -6.08
C ASP A 127 3.65 37.81 -6.94
N ARG A 128 3.16 37.61 -8.16
CA ARG A 128 2.80 38.74 -9.04
C ARG A 128 1.63 39.56 -8.50
N MET A 129 0.67 38.93 -7.84
CA MET A 129 -0.42 39.61 -7.19
C MET A 129 0.06 40.40 -5.97
N GLU A 130 0.95 39.84 -5.16
CA GLU A 130 1.57 40.51 -4.02
C GLU A 130 2.32 41.77 -4.46
N VAL A 131 3.20 41.66 -5.45
CA VAL A 131 3.89 42.82 -6.04
C VAL A 131 2.92 43.85 -6.63
N GLY A 132 1.81 43.40 -7.21
CA GLY A 132 0.75 44.29 -7.70
C GLY A 132 0.06 45.06 -6.57
N LEU A 133 -0.25 44.38 -5.47
CA LEU A 133 -0.88 44.96 -4.28
C LEU A 133 0.06 45.92 -3.55
N GLU A 134 1.35 45.61 -3.44
CA GLU A 134 2.38 46.51 -2.89
C GLU A 134 2.41 47.85 -3.63
N LYS A 135 2.20 47.85 -4.95
CA LYS A 135 2.16 49.08 -5.76
C LYS A 135 0.86 49.86 -5.60
N ILE A 136 -0.27 49.18 -5.42
CA ILE A 136 -1.59 49.82 -5.28
C ILE A 136 -1.76 50.46 -3.90
N THR A 137 -1.20 49.83 -2.87
CA THR A 137 -1.39 50.21 -1.48
C THR A 137 -1.02 51.68 -1.18
N PRO A 138 0.17 52.18 -1.57
CA PRO A 138 0.52 53.60 -1.42
C PRO A 138 -0.33 54.53 -2.29
N LEU A 139 -0.73 54.10 -3.49
CA LEU A 139 -1.57 54.89 -4.39
C LEU A 139 -2.96 55.13 -3.80
N MET A 140 -3.53 54.12 -3.11
CA MET A 140 -4.80 54.26 -2.42
C MET A 140 -4.74 55.33 -1.32
N LEU A 141 -3.68 55.31 -0.50
CA LEU A 141 -3.46 56.33 0.53
C LEU A 141 -3.32 57.71 -0.11
N TYR A 142 -2.46 57.85 -1.13
CA TYR A 142 -2.24 59.10 -1.85
C TYR A 142 -3.53 59.69 -2.44
N VAL A 143 -4.35 58.87 -3.11
CA VAL A 143 -5.63 59.30 -3.71
C VAL A 143 -6.60 59.80 -2.64
N ARG A 144 -6.71 59.09 -1.51
CA ARG A 144 -7.63 59.46 -0.42
C ARG A 144 -7.20 60.73 0.29
N VAL A 145 -5.92 60.86 0.58
CA VAL A 145 -5.31 62.07 1.17
C VAL A 145 -5.50 63.27 0.24
N SER A 146 -5.26 63.10 -1.07
CA SER A 146 -5.44 64.16 -2.07
C SER A 146 -6.91 64.57 -2.26
N GLU A 147 -7.85 63.63 -2.18
CA GLU A 147 -9.29 63.91 -2.18
C GLU A 147 -9.69 64.70 -0.94
N ASN A 148 -9.21 64.32 0.26
CA ASN A 148 -9.46 65.07 1.48
C ASN A 148 -8.91 66.49 1.44
N PHE A 149 -7.74 66.68 0.82
CA PHE A 149 -7.20 68.01 0.56
C PHE A 149 -8.15 68.86 -0.28
N ARG A 150 -8.62 68.34 -1.43
CA ARG A 150 -9.56 69.06 -2.31
C ARG A 150 -10.92 69.34 -1.67
N ARG A 151 -11.47 68.35 -0.95
CA ARG A 151 -12.74 68.49 -0.22
C ARG A 151 -12.67 69.66 0.73
N ARG A 152 -11.58 69.73 1.48
CA ARG A 152 -11.38 70.76 2.46
C ARG A 152 -11.25 72.16 1.86
N ASP A 153 -10.50 72.29 0.77
CA ASP A 153 -10.40 73.55 0.02
C ASP A 153 -11.79 74.00 -0.48
N SER A 154 -12.65 73.04 -0.81
CA SER A 154 -14.04 73.26 -1.22
C SER A 154 -15.04 73.38 -0.06
N GLY A 155 -14.59 73.38 1.21
CA GLY A 155 -15.47 73.44 2.39
C GLY A 155 -16.32 72.19 2.65
N LEU A 156 -16.00 71.07 1.99
CA LEU A 156 -16.68 69.78 2.18
C LEU A 156 -16.04 68.99 3.34
N THR A 157 -16.85 68.12 3.95
CA THR A 157 -16.37 67.18 4.97
C THR A 157 -15.38 66.18 4.37
N GLN A 158 -14.31 65.92 5.13
CA GLN A 158 -13.34 64.89 4.84
C GLN A 158 -13.99 63.52 4.88
N ILE A 159 -13.44 62.61 4.09
CA ILE A 159 -13.84 61.21 4.10
C ILE A 159 -12.78 60.37 4.83
N PRO A 160 -13.17 59.28 5.51
CA PRO A 160 -12.23 58.41 6.18
C PRO A 160 -11.17 57.84 5.22
N VAL A 161 -9.92 57.87 5.64
CA VAL A 161 -8.81 57.23 4.92
C VAL A 161 -8.71 55.76 5.36
N PRO A 162 -8.87 54.79 4.44
CA PRO A 162 -8.80 53.37 4.78
C PRO A 162 -7.38 52.99 5.22
N PHE A 163 -7.28 52.06 6.16
CA PHE A 163 -5.99 51.51 6.55
C PHE A 163 -5.41 50.70 5.40
N ILE A 164 -4.09 50.76 5.28
CA ILE A 164 -3.33 49.93 4.36
C ILE A 164 -2.84 48.64 5.02
N VAL A 165 -2.79 48.60 6.34
CA VAL A 165 -2.41 47.43 7.14
C VAL A 165 -3.46 47.18 8.22
N GLY A 166 -3.98 45.96 8.28
CA GLY A 166 -4.94 45.52 9.30
C GLY A 166 -6.36 46.04 9.10
N GLU A 167 -7.22 45.74 10.07
CA GLU A 167 -8.60 46.21 10.09
C GLU A 167 -8.64 47.70 10.47
N GLY A 168 -9.29 48.50 9.62
CA GLY A 168 -9.45 49.95 9.82
C GLY A 168 -10.35 50.31 11.01
N PRO A 169 -10.74 51.58 11.17
CA PRO A 169 -11.60 52.01 12.26
C PRO A 169 -13.00 51.34 12.25
N GLN A 170 -13.43 50.80 11.09
CA GLN A 170 -14.69 50.06 10.99
C GLN A 170 -14.66 48.81 11.86
N ASN A 171 -15.64 48.68 12.76
CA ASN A 171 -15.77 47.59 13.75
C ASN A 171 -14.68 47.55 14.83
N THR A 172 -14.01 48.67 15.10
CA THR A 172 -13.03 48.79 16.19
C THR A 172 -13.39 49.92 17.16
N ASP A 173 -12.61 50.05 18.23
CA ASP A 173 -12.64 51.13 19.22
C ASP A 173 -11.99 52.45 18.74
N LEU A 174 -11.54 52.51 17.48
CA LEU A 174 -10.91 53.70 16.91
C LEU A 174 -11.98 54.71 16.45
N PRO A 175 -11.98 55.95 16.96
CA PRO A 175 -12.94 56.96 16.52
C PRO A 175 -12.59 57.46 15.12
N ILE A 176 -13.60 57.69 14.27
CA ILE A 176 -13.41 58.22 12.91
C ILE A 176 -12.77 59.62 12.99
N ILE A 177 -11.76 59.87 12.16
CA ILE A 177 -11.08 61.16 12.08
C ILE A 177 -11.60 61.93 10.88
N GLU A 178 -12.23 63.07 11.14
CA GLU A 178 -12.69 63.99 10.10
C GLU A 178 -11.98 65.34 10.20
N SER A 179 -11.39 65.67 11.35
CA SER A 179 -10.69 66.94 11.61
C SER A 179 -9.47 66.79 12.54
N VAL A 180 -8.65 67.85 12.63
CA VAL A 180 -7.55 67.92 13.62
C VAL A 180 -8.02 67.90 15.07
N LYS A 181 -9.28 68.29 15.34
CA LYS A 181 -9.85 68.20 16.69
C LYS A 181 -10.09 66.75 17.10
N ASP A 182 -10.45 65.89 16.15
CA ASP A 182 -10.63 64.46 16.42
C ASP A 182 -9.27 63.82 16.74
N ILE A 183 -8.22 64.19 16.00
CA ILE A 183 -6.84 63.77 16.29
C ILE A 183 -6.42 64.19 17.71
N GLU A 184 -6.81 65.39 18.17
CA GLU A 184 -6.48 65.86 19.50
C GLU A 184 -7.10 65.00 20.62
N SER A 185 -8.29 64.44 20.38
CA SER A 185 -8.96 63.58 21.35
C SER A 185 -8.33 62.18 21.48
N LEU A 186 -7.46 61.78 20.55
CA LEU A 186 -6.88 60.43 20.53
C LEU A 186 -5.89 60.19 21.67
N SER A 187 -6.01 59.02 22.29
CA SER A 187 -5.00 58.51 23.21
C SER A 187 -3.72 58.09 22.48
N LYS A 188 -2.58 58.03 23.19
CA LYS A 188 -1.30 57.60 22.60
C LYS A 188 -1.39 56.21 21.93
N PRO A 189 -2.04 55.19 22.52
CA PRO A 189 -2.24 53.89 21.87
C PRO A 189 -3.08 53.98 20.59
N GLN A 190 -4.14 54.79 20.57
CA GLN A 190 -4.98 54.96 19.38
C GLN A 190 -4.22 55.63 18.24
N VAL A 191 -3.45 56.69 18.51
CA VAL A 191 -2.62 57.35 17.49
C VAL A 191 -1.58 56.36 16.93
N LYS A 192 -0.93 55.56 17.77
CA LYS A 192 0.00 54.53 17.30
C LYS A 192 -0.67 53.51 16.39
N ARG A 193 -1.88 53.04 16.73
CA ARG A 193 -2.66 52.12 15.87
C ARG A 193 -3.01 52.75 14.54
N TYR A 194 -3.37 54.03 14.52
CA TYR A 194 -3.58 54.78 13.28
C TYR A 194 -2.32 54.82 12.42
N LEU A 195 -1.17 55.17 13.00
CA LEU A 195 0.10 55.23 12.27
C LEU A 195 0.53 53.85 11.75
N THR A 196 0.39 52.80 12.55
CA THR A 196 0.62 51.41 12.11
C THR A 196 -0.32 51.02 10.97
N GLY A 197 -1.60 51.39 11.07
CA GLY A 197 -2.60 51.12 10.02
C GLY A 197 -2.29 51.80 8.69
N TYR A 198 -1.59 52.95 8.74
CA TYR A 198 -1.09 53.67 7.56
C TYR A 198 0.35 53.32 7.17
N ALA A 199 0.94 52.28 7.76
CA ALA A 199 2.36 51.90 7.62
C ALA A 199 3.34 53.08 7.73
N VAL A 200 3.08 53.98 8.69
CA VAL A 200 3.95 55.12 8.98
C VAL A 200 4.88 54.78 10.14
N ASP A 201 6.17 54.71 9.82
CA ASP A 201 7.22 54.54 10.81
C ASP A 201 7.30 55.73 11.75
N HIS A 202 7.49 55.45 13.03
CA HIS A 202 7.60 56.44 14.09
C HIS A 202 8.46 55.91 15.23
N ASP A 203 9.13 56.80 15.96
CA ASP A 203 9.94 56.41 17.11
C ASP A 203 9.04 55.76 18.19
N ALA A 204 9.48 54.60 18.70
CA ALA A 204 8.83 53.89 19.79
C ALA A 204 8.59 54.80 21.02
N ASN A 205 9.53 55.73 21.27
CA ASN A 205 9.53 56.66 22.39
C ASN A 205 8.90 58.03 22.08
N ALA A 206 8.48 58.29 20.83
CA ALA A 206 7.90 59.57 20.44
C ALA A 206 6.76 60.01 21.37
N VAL A 207 6.69 61.32 21.61
CA VAL A 207 5.70 61.90 22.53
C VAL A 207 4.35 62.01 21.81
N ARG A 208 3.23 61.94 22.54
CA ARG A 208 1.87 61.92 21.97
C ARG A 208 1.61 63.08 20.99
N LYS A 209 2.03 64.30 21.33
CA LYS A 209 1.87 65.48 20.47
C LYS A 209 2.60 65.36 19.12
N GLU A 210 3.76 64.72 19.11
CA GLU A 210 4.55 64.48 17.88
C GLU A 210 3.85 63.44 17.02
N LEU A 211 3.38 62.35 17.62
CA LEU A 211 2.61 61.32 16.92
C LEU A 211 1.31 61.88 16.30
N LYS A 212 0.63 62.78 17.00
CA LYS A 212 -0.56 63.49 16.48
C LYS A 212 -0.21 64.39 15.29
N ALA A 213 0.92 65.10 15.35
CA ALA A 213 1.40 65.91 14.23
C ALA A 213 1.75 65.05 13.00
N ILE A 214 2.42 63.91 13.22
CA ILE A 214 2.69 62.93 12.15
C ILE A 214 1.37 62.45 11.55
N LEU A 215 0.39 62.07 12.37
CA LEU A 215 -0.92 61.59 11.89
C LEU A 215 -1.69 62.66 11.11
N ARG A 216 -1.66 63.92 11.55
CA ARG A 216 -2.24 65.06 10.80
C ARG A 216 -1.66 65.12 9.39
N ASP A 217 -0.34 65.07 9.28
CA ASP A 217 0.37 65.19 8.02
C ASP A 217 0.08 63.97 7.11
N THR A 218 0.07 62.76 7.69
CA THR A 218 -0.29 61.50 6.99
C THR A 218 -1.69 61.55 6.38
N LEU A 219 -2.66 62.16 7.07
CA LEU A 219 -4.05 62.23 6.62
C LEU A 219 -4.33 63.42 5.67
N GLY A 220 -3.35 64.30 5.42
CA GLY A 220 -3.48 65.45 4.52
C GLY A 220 -4.13 66.68 5.13
N TYR A 221 -4.15 66.78 6.45
CA TYR A 221 -4.67 67.93 7.18
C TYR A 221 -3.67 69.11 7.15
N SER A 222 -3.60 69.83 6.02
CA SER A 222 -2.47 70.73 5.71
C SER A 222 -2.81 72.21 5.41
N THR A 223 -4.04 72.68 5.58
CA THR A 223 -4.33 74.12 5.44
C THR A 223 -3.68 74.91 6.57
N ALA A 224 -3.58 76.23 6.38
CA ALA A 224 -3.07 77.15 7.39
C ALA A 224 -3.75 76.99 8.77
N ALA A 225 -5.04 76.65 8.83
CA ALA A 225 -5.74 76.44 10.10
C ALA A 225 -5.27 75.17 10.83
N ASP A 226 -5.00 74.08 10.11
CA ASP A 226 -4.51 72.82 10.71
C ASP A 226 -3.05 72.90 11.12
N LEU A 227 -2.24 73.59 10.33
CA LEU A 227 -0.82 73.76 10.64
C LEU A 227 -0.63 74.66 11.86
N ARG A 228 -1.56 75.59 12.11
CA ARG A 228 -1.58 76.44 13.31
C ARG A 228 -2.16 75.73 14.55
N PHE A 229 -2.80 74.57 14.39
CA PHE A 229 -3.34 73.82 15.51
C PHE A 229 -2.20 73.20 16.35
N SER A 230 -2.21 73.46 17.66
CA SER A 230 -1.21 72.93 18.58
C SER A 230 -1.79 71.76 19.37
N PHE A 231 -1.25 70.55 19.15
CA PHE A 231 -1.64 69.36 19.89
C PHE A 231 -1.09 69.35 21.32
N THR A 232 -1.85 68.74 22.24
CA THR A 232 -1.41 68.49 23.63
C THR A 232 -1.04 67.03 23.91
#